data_AF-A0A538AMJ2-F1
#
_entry.id   AF-A0A538AMJ2-F1
#
_cell.length_a   1.000
_cell.length_b   1.000
_cell.length_c   1.000
_cell.angle_alpha   90.00
_cell.angle_beta   90.00
_cell.angle_gamma   90.00
#
_symmetry.space_group_name_H-M   'P 1'
#
loop_
_entity.id
_entity.type
_entity.pdbx_description
1 polymer ?
#
loop_
_entity_poly.entity_id
_entity_poly.type
_entity_poly.pdbx_seq_one_letter_code
_entity_poly.pdbx_strand_id
1 'polypeptide(L)'
;MGAEAEREGLVDFDFSADQYGLRDEARRFLEKQCPVSHVREFLDDKAGWSRDLWKQMADLGWMALPFPEQYGGLGQSFLDLVLLLGELGRSLAPVPFLSSVAMAGQVILAHGSEEQRERLLPGIASGDRIAALAVSEQPQGFGGTSIDMHATQDGDTWHLNGEKKYVLDAPAADLFVVAACVGDQNRWFVVEEGARVTPQTTYDPTRGAGSVSFDDAVAEPLEAPFLFPGLQLATAAVCAEMIGAAEKILDMTVEYSKQREQFGRPIGSFQAI
;
A
#
# COMPACT_ATOMS: atom_id res chain seq x y z
N MET A 1 -0.89 -42.49 -0.62
CA MET A 1 -1.89 -42.71 -1.70
C MET A 1 -3.35 -42.66 -1.25
N GLY A 2 -3.68 -42.66 0.06
CA GLY A 2 -5.08 -42.65 0.51
C GLY A 2 -5.63 -41.32 1.05
N ALA A 3 -4.79 -40.30 1.28
CA ALA A 3 -5.20 -39.03 1.88
C ALA A 3 -5.39 -37.89 0.85
N GLU A 4 -4.76 -37.98 -0.32
CA GLU A 4 -4.89 -36.97 -1.38
C GLU A 4 -6.19 -37.11 -2.18
N ALA A 5 -6.80 -38.30 -2.21
CA ALA A 5 -8.02 -38.57 -2.96
C ALA A 5 -9.32 -38.11 -2.25
N GLU A 6 -9.28 -37.77 -0.96
CA GLU A 6 -10.45 -37.27 -0.20
C GLU A 6 -10.59 -35.73 -0.25
N ARG A 7 -9.67 -35.00 -0.88
CA ARG A 7 -9.71 -33.53 -1.00
C ARG A 7 -10.40 -33.01 -2.27
N GLU A 8 -10.95 -33.88 -3.13
CA GLU A 8 -11.71 -33.45 -4.31
C GLU A 8 -13.12 -32.98 -3.91
N GLY A 9 -13.23 -31.76 -3.37
CA GLY A 9 -14.50 -31.11 -3.05
C GLY A 9 -14.46 -30.13 -1.87
N LEU A 10 -13.36 -30.07 -1.13
CA LEU A 10 -13.16 -29.08 -0.07
C LEU A 10 -12.42 -27.86 -0.64
N VAL A 11 -12.90 -26.66 -0.29
CA VAL A 11 -12.18 -25.42 -0.59
C VAL A 11 -10.85 -25.48 0.16
N ASP A 12 -9.74 -25.44 -0.59
CA ASP A 12 -8.40 -25.36 -0.02
C ASP A 12 -8.08 -23.89 0.29
N PHE A 13 -7.94 -23.58 1.58
CA PHE A 13 -7.55 -22.26 2.07
C PHE A 13 -6.05 -22.18 2.41
N ASP A 14 -5.30 -23.26 2.16
CA ASP A 14 -3.87 -23.29 2.41
C ASP A 14 -3.09 -22.56 1.29
N PHE A 15 -1.92 -22.05 1.64
CA PHE A 15 -1.03 -21.43 0.67
C PHE A 15 -0.25 -22.48 -0.11
N SER A 16 0.13 -22.14 -1.34
CA SER A 16 1.04 -22.96 -2.13
C SER A 16 2.45 -22.99 -1.51
N ALA A 17 3.27 -23.96 -1.91
CA ALA A 17 4.67 -24.03 -1.50
C ALA A 17 5.46 -22.77 -1.91
N ASP A 18 5.16 -22.22 -3.10
CA ASP A 18 5.81 -21.01 -3.60
C ASP A 18 5.40 -19.78 -2.79
N GLN A 19 4.12 -19.69 -2.40
CA GLN A 19 3.59 -18.66 -1.52
C GLN A 19 4.23 -18.69 -0.13
N TYR A 20 4.37 -19.88 0.45
CA TYR A 20 5.14 -20.05 1.69
C TYR A 20 6.60 -19.65 1.52
N GLY A 21 7.21 -19.99 0.38
CA GLY A 21 8.56 -19.59 0.02
C GLY A 21 8.74 -18.06 0.01
N LEU A 22 7.87 -17.35 -0.71
CA LEU A 22 7.85 -15.89 -0.79
C LEU A 22 7.73 -15.26 0.60
N ARG A 23 6.73 -15.69 1.39
CA ARG A 23 6.51 -15.18 2.75
C ARG A 23 7.74 -15.37 3.63
N ASP A 24 8.30 -16.58 3.66
CA ASP A 24 9.40 -16.92 4.55
C ASP A 24 10.70 -16.21 4.15
N GLU A 25 10.92 -15.98 2.85
CA GLU A 25 12.04 -15.18 2.35
C GLU A 25 11.87 -13.70 2.71
N ALA A 26 10.70 -13.13 2.47
CA ALA A 26 10.39 -11.75 2.84
C ALA A 26 10.59 -11.53 4.35
N ARG A 27 10.10 -12.45 5.18
CA ARG A 27 10.29 -12.42 6.63
C ARG A 27 11.76 -12.39 7.02
N ARG A 28 12.55 -13.36 6.55
CA ARG A 28 14.00 -13.43 6.88
C ARG A 28 14.75 -12.19 6.43
N PHE A 29 14.41 -11.66 5.26
CA PHE A 29 15.01 -10.44 4.74
C PHE A 29 14.67 -9.24 5.64
N LEU A 30 13.39 -9.02 5.95
CA LEU A 30 12.94 -7.87 6.74
C LEU A 30 13.40 -7.94 8.20
N GLU A 31 13.44 -9.13 8.81
CA GLU A 31 14.02 -9.30 10.16
C GLU A 31 15.49 -8.86 10.23
N LYS A 32 16.22 -9.03 9.12
CA LYS A 32 17.63 -8.64 9.02
C LYS A 32 17.82 -7.16 8.65
N GLN A 33 17.06 -6.68 7.65
CA GLN A 33 17.27 -5.35 7.04
C GLN A 33 16.38 -4.26 7.62
N CYS A 34 15.27 -4.61 8.28
CA CYS A 34 14.35 -3.69 8.91
C CYS A 34 14.12 -4.03 10.40
N PRO A 35 15.18 -4.13 11.22
CA PRO A 35 15.01 -4.30 12.66
C PRO A 35 14.32 -3.09 13.28
N VAL A 36 13.73 -3.24 14.47
CA VAL A 36 13.04 -2.14 15.18
C VAL A 36 13.94 -0.91 15.37
N SER A 37 15.26 -1.09 15.52
CA SER A 37 16.21 0.02 15.59
C SER A 37 16.22 0.87 14.31
N HIS A 38 16.13 0.23 13.13
CA HIS A 38 16.07 0.89 11.84
C HIS A 38 14.76 1.68 11.69
N VAL A 39 13.62 1.07 12.03
CA VAL A 39 12.31 1.74 12.01
C VAL A 39 12.30 2.99 12.89
N ARG A 40 12.96 2.92 14.05
CA ARG A 40 13.03 4.05 15.00
C ARG A 40 13.80 5.26 14.47
N GLU A 41 14.67 5.11 13.49
CA GLU A 41 15.39 6.22 12.85
C GLU A 41 14.42 7.18 12.12
N PHE A 42 13.23 6.68 11.73
CA PHE A 42 12.23 7.45 11.01
C PHE A 42 11.16 8.10 11.91
N LEU A 43 11.24 7.94 13.24
CA LEU A 43 10.27 8.54 14.17
C LEU A 43 10.25 10.08 14.12
N ASP A 44 11.39 10.70 13.87
CA ASP A 44 11.52 12.16 13.83
C ASP A 44 11.59 12.72 12.40
N ASP A 45 11.68 11.85 11.38
CA ASP A 45 11.75 12.24 9.98
C ASP A 45 10.36 12.30 9.35
N LYS A 46 9.75 13.48 9.40
CA LYS A 46 8.35 13.73 8.95
C LYS A 46 8.09 13.45 7.47
N ALA A 47 9.13 13.33 6.64
CA ALA A 47 9.02 12.98 5.21
C ALA A 47 9.79 11.69 4.89
N GLY A 48 10.37 11.06 5.90
CA GLY A 48 11.38 10.03 5.77
C GLY A 48 10.81 8.67 5.46
N TRP A 49 11.51 7.98 4.57
CA TRP A 49 11.33 6.57 4.28
C TRP A 49 12.70 5.98 3.96
N SER A 50 12.84 4.68 4.13
CA SER A 50 14.10 4.00 3.96
C SER A 50 14.43 3.76 2.48
N ARG A 51 15.20 4.69 1.89
CA ARG A 51 15.70 4.59 0.50
C ARG A 51 16.54 3.33 0.27
N ASP A 52 17.36 2.97 1.25
CA ASP A 52 18.21 1.78 1.15
C ASP A 52 17.39 0.49 1.23
N LEU A 53 16.36 0.44 2.07
CA LEU A 53 15.46 -0.73 2.14
C LEU A 53 14.64 -0.86 0.86
N TRP A 54 14.09 0.25 0.37
CA TRP A 54 13.36 0.30 -0.90
C TRP A 54 14.21 -0.19 -2.07
N LYS A 55 15.45 0.29 -2.19
CA LYS A 55 16.36 -0.15 -3.25
C LYS A 55 16.60 -1.66 -3.17
N GLN A 56 16.86 -2.20 -1.98
CA GLN A 56 17.05 -3.64 -1.82
C GLN A 56 15.78 -4.44 -2.17
N MET A 57 14.60 -3.94 -1.82
CA MET A 57 13.33 -4.55 -2.21
C MET A 57 13.11 -4.52 -3.73
N ALA A 58 13.48 -3.42 -4.39
CA ALA A 58 13.44 -3.30 -5.85
C ALA A 58 14.42 -4.29 -6.52
N ASP A 59 15.65 -4.40 -6.00
CA ASP A 59 16.66 -5.35 -6.46
C ASP A 59 16.19 -6.82 -6.33
N LEU A 60 15.31 -7.12 -5.37
CA LEU A 60 14.67 -8.42 -5.19
C LEU A 60 13.43 -8.62 -6.08
N GLY A 61 13.04 -7.62 -6.87
CA GLY A 61 11.89 -7.68 -7.77
C GLY A 61 10.53 -7.57 -7.07
N TRP A 62 10.48 -7.14 -5.81
CA TRP A 62 9.23 -7.10 -5.04
C TRP A 62 8.23 -6.06 -5.55
N MET A 63 8.72 -4.98 -6.14
CA MET A 63 7.91 -3.91 -6.73
C MET A 63 7.20 -4.39 -8.00
N ALA A 64 7.87 -5.23 -8.76
CA ALA A 64 7.41 -5.83 -10.00
C ALA A 64 6.38 -6.96 -9.76
N LEU A 65 6.29 -7.50 -8.54
CA LEU A 65 5.53 -8.69 -8.18
C LEU A 65 4.09 -8.71 -8.76
N PRO A 66 3.24 -7.68 -8.54
CA PRO A 66 1.83 -7.78 -8.91
C PRO A 66 1.52 -7.29 -10.33
N PHE A 67 2.53 -6.85 -11.10
CA PHE A 67 2.32 -6.31 -12.44
C PHE A 67 2.56 -7.39 -13.50
N PRO A 68 1.83 -7.36 -14.63
CA PRO A 68 2.13 -8.21 -15.78
C PRO A 68 3.53 -8.01 -16.35
N GLU A 69 4.12 -9.07 -16.92
CA GLU A 69 5.47 -9.04 -17.52
C GLU A 69 5.61 -7.97 -18.62
N GLN A 70 4.57 -7.74 -19.42
CA GLN A 70 4.57 -6.71 -20.47
C GLN A 70 4.77 -5.28 -19.94
N TYR A 71 4.55 -5.07 -18.64
CA TYR A 71 4.77 -3.79 -17.96
C TYR A 71 5.98 -3.83 -17.00
N GLY A 72 6.91 -4.78 -17.20
CA GLY A 72 8.11 -4.94 -16.36
C GLY A 72 7.85 -5.67 -15.03
N GLY A 73 6.72 -6.36 -14.92
CA GLY A 73 6.33 -7.10 -13.72
C GLY A 73 6.70 -8.59 -13.73
N LEU A 74 6.27 -9.32 -12.70
CA LEU A 74 6.46 -10.77 -12.55
C LEU A 74 5.17 -11.60 -12.70
N GLY A 75 4.04 -10.93 -12.95
CA GLY A 75 2.75 -11.56 -13.21
C GLY A 75 2.16 -12.36 -12.05
N GLN A 76 2.62 -12.12 -10.82
CA GLN A 76 2.13 -12.86 -9.65
C GLN A 76 0.74 -12.38 -9.26
N SER A 77 0.03 -13.23 -8.51
CA SER A 77 -1.34 -12.95 -8.12
C SER A 77 -1.40 -11.87 -7.04
N PHE A 78 -2.59 -11.26 -6.88
CA PHE A 78 -2.84 -10.35 -5.76
C PHE A 78 -2.67 -11.05 -4.40
N LEU A 79 -2.86 -12.38 -4.32
CA LEU A 79 -2.64 -13.14 -3.10
C LEU A 79 -1.15 -13.18 -2.70
N ASP A 80 -0.25 -13.24 -3.68
CA ASP A 80 1.20 -13.20 -3.43
C ASP A 80 1.61 -11.81 -2.90
N LEU A 81 1.00 -10.75 -3.44
CA LEU A 81 1.15 -9.38 -2.92
C LEU A 81 0.65 -9.27 -1.47
N VAL A 82 -0.48 -9.89 -1.12
CA VAL A 82 -1.03 -9.91 0.25
C VAL A 82 -0.04 -10.51 1.24
N LEU A 83 0.65 -11.60 0.87
CA LEU A 83 1.66 -12.23 1.73
C LEU A 83 2.86 -11.31 1.98
N LEU A 84 3.34 -10.64 0.92
CA LEU A 84 4.43 -9.68 1.05
C LEU A 84 4.03 -8.47 1.92
N LEU A 85 2.81 -7.94 1.73
CA LEU A 85 2.26 -6.85 2.55
C LEU A 85 2.16 -7.25 4.02
N GLY A 86 1.75 -8.48 4.31
CA GLY A 86 1.76 -9.03 5.66
C GLY A 86 3.13 -8.95 6.31
N GLU A 87 4.19 -9.39 5.63
CA GLU A 87 5.55 -9.34 6.20
C GLU A 87 6.09 -7.91 6.34
N LEU A 88 5.72 -7.00 5.43
CA LEU A 88 6.02 -5.56 5.56
C LEU A 88 5.35 -4.95 6.79
N GLY A 89 4.07 -5.24 7.00
CA GLY A 89 3.32 -4.80 8.19
C GLY A 89 3.85 -5.41 9.48
N ARG A 90 4.25 -6.68 9.45
CA ARG A 90 4.91 -7.39 10.57
C ARG A 90 6.20 -6.70 11.02
N SER A 91 6.88 -6.03 10.09
CA SER A 91 8.18 -5.38 10.32
C SER A 91 8.07 -3.86 10.48
N LEU A 92 6.88 -3.28 10.33
CA LEU A 92 6.64 -1.83 10.26
C LEU A 92 7.59 -1.17 9.25
N ALA A 93 7.73 -1.77 8.07
CA ALA A 93 8.70 -1.34 7.07
C ALA A 93 8.42 0.12 6.63
N PRO A 94 9.33 1.09 6.87
CA PRO A 94 9.09 2.50 6.57
C PRO A 94 9.39 2.78 5.09
N VAL A 95 8.57 2.24 4.20
CA VAL A 95 8.72 2.31 2.75
C VAL A 95 7.38 2.59 2.06
N PRO A 96 7.38 3.30 0.91
CA PRO A 96 6.14 3.66 0.21
C PRO A 96 5.56 2.50 -0.64
N PHE A 97 5.69 1.26 -0.16
CA PHE A 97 5.28 0.09 -0.93
C PHE A 97 3.76 -0.05 -1.01
N LEU A 98 3.07 0.18 0.12
CA LEU A 98 1.61 0.11 0.16
C LEU A 98 0.99 1.16 -0.77
N SER A 99 1.39 2.43 -0.63
CA SER A 99 0.84 3.55 -1.41
C SER A 99 1.18 3.45 -2.91
N SER A 100 2.42 3.08 -3.24
CA SER A 100 2.90 3.02 -4.61
C SER A 100 2.45 1.77 -5.34
N VAL A 101 2.84 0.59 -4.87
CA VAL A 101 2.65 -0.67 -5.61
C VAL A 101 1.25 -1.22 -5.39
N ALA A 102 0.83 -1.32 -4.13
CA ALA A 102 -0.41 -2.03 -3.76
C ALA A 102 -1.69 -1.18 -3.86
N MET A 103 -1.56 0.16 -3.93
CA MET A 103 -2.67 1.08 -4.11
C MET A 103 -2.63 1.74 -5.49
N ALA A 104 -1.78 2.75 -5.68
CA ALA A 104 -1.79 3.56 -6.90
C ALA A 104 -1.48 2.72 -8.16
N GLY A 105 -0.45 1.86 -8.10
CA GLY A 105 -0.10 0.94 -9.18
C GLY A 105 -1.23 -0.04 -9.52
N GLN A 106 -1.91 -0.59 -8.52
CA GLN A 106 -3.08 -1.46 -8.75
C GLN A 106 -4.26 -0.70 -9.37
N VAL A 107 -4.47 0.57 -9.02
CA VAL A 107 -5.50 1.41 -9.66
C VAL A 107 -5.14 1.68 -11.12
N ILE A 108 -3.88 2.01 -11.42
CA ILE A 108 -3.41 2.19 -12.82
C ILE A 108 -3.58 0.89 -13.61
N LEU A 109 -3.18 -0.25 -13.04
CA LEU A 109 -3.33 -1.56 -13.68
C LEU A 109 -4.80 -1.89 -13.98
N ALA A 110 -5.71 -1.61 -13.05
CA ALA A 110 -7.12 -1.95 -13.20
C ALA A 110 -7.92 -0.96 -14.06
N HIS A 111 -7.55 0.33 -14.08
CA HIS A 111 -8.38 1.40 -14.65
C HIS A 111 -7.72 2.19 -15.78
N GLY A 112 -6.40 2.09 -15.94
CA GLY A 112 -5.68 2.78 -17.01
C GLY A 112 -5.87 2.15 -18.38
N SER A 113 -5.69 2.94 -19.43
CA SER A 113 -5.59 2.46 -20.81
C SER A 113 -4.30 1.67 -21.02
N GLU A 114 -4.20 0.96 -22.16
CA GLU A 114 -2.97 0.25 -22.50
C GLU A 114 -1.75 1.18 -22.55
N GLU A 115 -1.90 2.35 -23.18
CA GLU A 115 -0.86 3.38 -23.25
C GLU A 115 -0.45 3.90 -21.87
N GLN A 116 -1.41 4.13 -20.97
CA GLN A 116 -1.14 4.54 -19.60
C GLN A 116 -0.38 3.46 -18.82
N ARG A 117 -0.75 2.19 -18.97
CA ARG A 117 -0.07 1.07 -18.31
C ARG A 117 1.35 0.89 -18.81
N GLU A 118 1.57 0.89 -20.12
CA GLU A 118 2.89 0.80 -20.75
C GLU A 118 3.81 1.95 -20.33
N ARG A 119 3.25 3.14 -20.13
CA ARG A 119 4.01 4.34 -19.77
C ARG A 119 4.33 4.44 -18.28
N LEU A 120 3.36 4.13 -17.40
CA LEU A 120 3.44 4.42 -15.97
C LEU A 120 3.95 3.22 -15.14
N LEU A 121 3.47 2.02 -15.43
CA LEU A 121 3.75 0.85 -14.58
C LEU A 121 5.22 0.41 -14.57
N PRO A 122 5.99 0.48 -15.67
CA PRO A 122 7.39 0.06 -15.63
C PRO A 122 8.24 0.82 -14.60
N GLY A 123 8.02 2.13 -14.44
CA GLY A 123 8.74 2.93 -13.45
C GLY A 123 8.34 2.59 -12.01
N ILE A 124 7.08 2.20 -11.78
CA ILE A 124 6.61 1.74 -10.48
C ILE A 124 7.16 0.33 -10.20
N ALA A 125 7.16 -0.55 -11.19
CA ALA A 125 7.64 -1.92 -11.11
C ALA A 125 9.15 -2.01 -10.85
N SER A 126 9.94 -1.07 -11.40
CA SER A 126 11.38 -0.97 -11.11
C SER A 126 11.67 -0.30 -9.76
N GLY A 127 10.71 0.42 -9.18
CA GLY A 127 10.89 1.24 -7.99
C GLY A 127 11.54 2.61 -8.25
N ASP A 128 11.74 3.00 -9.52
CA ASP A 128 12.28 4.31 -9.90
C ASP A 128 11.26 5.46 -9.79
N ARG A 129 9.98 5.11 -9.82
CA ARG A 129 8.86 6.04 -9.61
C ARG A 129 8.04 5.58 -8.41
N ILE A 130 7.73 6.52 -7.53
CA ILE A 130 6.84 6.31 -6.38
C ILE A 130 5.50 6.96 -6.71
N ALA A 131 4.43 6.18 -6.62
CA ALA A 131 3.08 6.67 -6.80
C ALA A 131 2.36 6.79 -5.44
N ALA A 132 1.37 7.66 -5.34
CA ALA A 132 0.50 7.72 -4.18
C ALA A 132 -0.97 7.86 -4.58
N LEU A 133 -1.85 7.20 -3.81
CA LEU A 133 -3.30 7.21 -4.04
C LEU A 133 -3.96 8.31 -3.18
N ALA A 134 -4.58 9.29 -3.83
CA ALA A 134 -5.12 10.49 -3.20
C ALA A 134 -6.67 10.52 -3.30
N VAL A 135 -7.34 10.12 -2.20
CA VAL A 135 -8.81 9.98 -2.17
C VAL A 135 -9.46 10.88 -1.14
N SER A 136 -8.96 10.88 0.11
CA SER A 136 -9.58 11.58 1.24
C SER A 136 -9.43 13.10 1.15
N GLU A 137 -10.47 13.84 1.52
CA GLU A 137 -10.50 15.32 1.53
C GLU A 137 -10.80 15.89 2.92
N GLN A 138 -11.61 15.15 3.69
CA GLN A 138 -11.96 15.43 5.07
C GLN A 138 -12.08 14.09 5.82
N PRO A 139 -11.99 14.09 7.16
CA PRO A 139 -12.47 12.96 7.95
C PRO A 139 -13.99 12.90 7.83
N GLN A 140 -14.46 12.34 6.70
CA GLN A 140 -15.87 12.05 6.49
C GLN A 140 -16.25 10.89 7.41
N GLY A 141 -17.44 10.96 8.01
CA GLY A 141 -17.98 9.85 8.79
C GLY A 141 -18.14 8.59 7.95
N PHE A 142 -18.52 7.48 8.59
CA PHE A 142 -18.61 6.13 8.01
C PHE A 142 -19.66 5.93 6.87
N GLY A 143 -20.04 6.97 6.10
CA GLY A 143 -21.26 6.96 5.27
C GLY A 143 -21.13 7.34 3.79
N GLY A 144 -19.97 7.77 3.27
CA GLY A 144 -19.90 8.11 1.85
C GLY A 144 -18.50 8.42 1.31
N THR A 145 -18.27 8.02 0.06
CA THR A 145 -17.18 8.49 -0.79
C THR A 145 -17.64 9.72 -1.58
N SER A 146 -18.21 10.73 -0.91
CA SER A 146 -18.42 12.01 -1.59
C SER A 146 -17.05 12.65 -1.79
N ILE A 147 -16.81 13.05 -3.03
CA ILE A 147 -15.58 13.67 -3.49
C ILE A 147 -15.97 15.06 -3.96
N ASP A 148 -15.49 16.06 -3.23
CA ASP A 148 -15.73 17.48 -3.47
C ASP A 148 -14.69 18.05 -4.46
N MET A 149 -13.52 17.41 -4.63
CA MET A 149 -12.53 17.83 -5.61
C MET A 149 -13.07 17.68 -7.02
N HIS A 150 -13.16 18.80 -7.74
CA HIS A 150 -13.68 18.85 -9.09
C HIS A 150 -12.57 18.73 -10.14
N ALA A 151 -12.88 17.98 -11.20
CA ALA A 151 -12.12 17.96 -12.43
C ALA A 151 -12.88 18.70 -13.54
N THR A 152 -12.23 19.67 -14.17
CA THR A 152 -12.79 20.45 -15.28
C THR A 152 -12.07 20.12 -16.57
N GLN A 153 -12.81 19.95 -17.66
CA GLN A 153 -12.24 19.71 -18.98
C GLN A 153 -12.19 21.03 -19.77
N ASP A 154 -11.02 21.38 -20.28
CA ASP A 154 -10.81 22.45 -21.25
C ASP A 154 -10.22 21.87 -22.55
N GLY A 155 -11.06 21.78 -23.59
CA GLY A 155 -10.73 21.04 -24.81
C GLY A 155 -10.43 19.56 -24.52
N ASP A 156 -9.20 19.14 -24.83
CA ASP A 156 -8.72 17.77 -24.60
C ASP A 156 -7.94 17.62 -23.27
N THR A 157 -7.82 18.69 -22.49
CA THR A 157 -7.04 18.70 -21.24
C THR A 157 -7.95 18.71 -20.02
N TRP A 158 -7.60 17.94 -18.99
CA TRP A 158 -8.29 17.97 -17.70
C TRP A 158 -7.47 18.72 -16.66
N HIS A 159 -8.17 19.46 -15.81
CA HIS A 159 -7.58 20.29 -14.78
C HIS A 159 -8.20 19.95 -13.43
N LEU A 160 -7.36 19.74 -12.41
CA LEU A 160 -7.78 19.48 -11.04
C LEU A 160 -7.58 20.69 -10.14
N ASN A 161 -8.58 20.95 -9.30
CA ASN A 161 -8.56 22.00 -8.30
C ASN A 161 -9.06 21.47 -6.96
N GLY A 162 -8.26 21.64 -5.90
CA GLY A 162 -8.65 21.25 -4.55
C GLY A 162 -7.50 20.65 -3.74
N GLU A 163 -7.82 19.99 -2.64
CA GLU A 163 -6.85 19.38 -1.73
C GLU A 163 -7.29 17.98 -1.32
N LYS A 164 -6.39 17.00 -1.42
CA LYS A 164 -6.49 15.71 -0.75
C LYS A 164 -5.68 15.73 0.54
N LYS A 165 -6.17 15.08 1.59
CA LYS A 165 -5.55 15.02 2.91
C LYS A 165 -5.19 13.59 3.27
N TYR A 166 -4.21 13.44 4.17
CA TYR A 166 -3.77 12.14 4.67
C TYR A 166 -3.36 11.16 3.55
N VAL A 167 -2.79 11.68 2.47
CA VAL A 167 -2.30 10.87 1.35
C VAL A 167 -1.02 10.18 1.83
N LEU A 168 -1.09 8.86 1.96
CA LEU A 168 0.04 8.04 2.41
C LEU A 168 1.24 8.23 1.46
N ASP A 169 2.41 8.43 2.06
CA ASP A 169 3.69 8.62 1.40
C ASP A 169 3.73 9.75 0.37
N ALA A 170 2.80 10.71 0.44
CA ALA A 170 2.78 11.86 -0.48
C ALA A 170 4.11 12.62 -0.58
N PRO A 171 4.89 12.83 0.51
CA PRO A 171 6.20 13.47 0.41
C PRO A 171 7.24 12.69 -0.43
N ALA A 172 7.03 11.38 -0.63
CA ALA A 172 7.90 10.51 -1.40
C ALA A 172 7.45 10.34 -2.86
N ALA A 173 6.20 10.71 -3.17
CA ALA A 173 5.58 10.40 -4.46
C ALA A 173 6.06 11.33 -5.59
N ASP A 174 6.38 10.71 -6.73
CA ASP A 174 6.66 11.36 -8.00
C ASP A 174 5.39 11.60 -8.83
N LEU A 175 4.33 10.82 -8.58
CA LEU A 175 3.04 10.96 -9.25
C LEU A 175 1.88 10.59 -8.33
N PHE A 176 0.70 11.13 -8.63
CA PHE A 176 -0.51 10.92 -7.84
C PHE A 176 -1.63 10.31 -8.69
N VAL A 177 -2.28 9.29 -8.15
CA VAL A 177 -3.57 8.79 -8.64
C VAL A 177 -4.66 9.43 -7.79
N VAL A 178 -5.43 10.34 -8.37
CA VAL A 178 -6.35 11.23 -7.66
C VAL A 178 -7.79 10.89 -8.00
N ALA A 179 -8.63 10.73 -6.99
CA ALA A 179 -10.07 10.63 -7.18
C ALA A 179 -10.69 12.04 -7.27
N ALA A 180 -11.39 12.36 -8.35
CA ALA A 180 -12.08 13.64 -8.52
C ALA A 180 -13.48 13.43 -9.11
N CYS A 181 -14.37 14.41 -8.95
CA CYS A 181 -15.70 14.40 -9.54
C CYS A 181 -15.76 15.21 -10.83
N VAL A 182 -16.46 14.65 -11.83
CA VAL A 182 -16.80 15.23 -13.12
C VAL A 182 -18.32 15.31 -13.18
N GLY A 183 -18.87 16.49 -12.89
CA GLY A 183 -20.31 16.61 -12.64
C GLY A 183 -20.73 15.74 -11.45
N ASP A 184 -21.65 14.79 -11.67
CA ASP A 184 -22.16 13.88 -10.63
C ASP A 184 -21.41 12.54 -10.56
N GLN A 185 -20.37 12.35 -11.37
CA GLN A 185 -19.63 11.09 -11.45
C GLN A 185 -18.22 11.25 -10.90
N ASN A 186 -17.77 10.26 -10.12
CA ASN A 186 -16.38 10.19 -9.70
C ASN A 186 -15.53 9.49 -10.78
N ARG A 187 -14.25 9.84 -10.88
CA ARG A 187 -13.26 9.22 -11.78
C ARG A 187 -11.83 9.33 -11.20
N TRP A 188 -10.97 8.41 -11.62
CA TRP A 188 -9.52 8.47 -11.36
C TRP A 188 -8.78 9.32 -12.38
N PHE A 189 -7.81 10.09 -11.88
CA PHE A 189 -6.89 10.89 -12.68
C PHE A 189 -5.45 10.60 -12.28
N VAL A 190 -4.53 10.68 -13.22
CA VAL A 190 -3.09 10.69 -12.97
C VAL A 190 -2.59 12.13 -13.06
N VAL A 191 -1.78 12.52 -12.08
CA VAL A 191 -1.10 13.82 -12.04
C VAL A 191 0.38 13.57 -11.80
N GLU A 192 1.20 13.87 -12.81
CA GLU A 192 2.67 13.75 -12.74
C GLU A 192 3.34 15.08 -12.38
N GLU A 193 2.68 16.21 -12.66
CA GLU A 193 3.19 17.56 -12.39
C GLU A 193 2.09 18.47 -11.82
N GLY A 194 2.48 19.52 -11.10
CA GLY A 194 1.54 20.52 -10.56
C GLY A 194 0.93 20.20 -9.19
N ALA A 195 1.29 19.06 -8.59
CA ALA A 195 0.93 18.73 -7.21
C ALA A 195 1.81 19.51 -6.20
N ARG A 196 1.19 20.15 -5.21
CA ARG A 196 1.89 20.76 -4.08
C ARG A 196 1.66 19.96 -2.80
N VAL A 197 2.73 19.34 -2.29
CA VAL A 197 2.70 18.47 -1.11
C VAL A 197 3.08 19.23 0.16
N THR A 198 2.27 19.08 1.20
CA THR A 198 2.57 19.54 2.56
C THR A 198 2.61 18.32 3.49
N PRO A 199 3.79 17.93 4.03
CA PRO A 199 3.88 16.81 4.97
C PRO A 199 3.00 17.00 6.21
N GLN A 200 2.39 15.93 6.68
CA GLN A 200 1.50 15.92 7.85
C GLN A 200 2.02 14.96 8.91
N THR A 201 1.89 15.37 10.18
CA THR A 201 2.14 14.47 11.31
C THR A 201 0.90 13.61 11.53
N THR A 202 1.08 12.29 11.49
CA THR A 202 0.02 11.31 11.77
C THR A 202 0.23 10.68 13.15
N TYR A 203 -0.67 9.77 13.54
CA TYR A 203 -0.51 8.98 14.77
C TYR A 203 0.68 8.02 14.71
N ASP A 204 1.01 7.55 13.50
CA ASP A 204 2.19 6.73 13.28
C ASP A 204 3.28 7.60 12.62
N PRO A 205 4.24 8.13 13.39
CA PRO A 205 5.28 8.98 12.84
C PRO A 205 6.23 8.23 11.90
N THR A 206 6.24 6.90 11.90
CA THR A 206 7.06 6.09 10.98
C THR A 206 6.44 5.94 9.60
N ARG A 207 5.21 6.45 9.42
CA ARG A 207 4.47 6.42 8.16
C ARG A 207 4.23 7.84 7.66
N GLY A 208 4.92 8.18 6.58
CA GLY A 208 4.77 9.46 5.90
C GLY A 208 3.34 9.66 5.39
N ALA A 209 2.80 10.86 5.56
CA ALA A 209 1.58 11.27 4.90
C ALA A 209 1.63 12.77 4.60
N GLY A 210 0.79 13.23 3.68
CA GLY A 210 0.72 14.65 3.35
C GLY A 210 -0.65 15.08 2.85
N SER A 211 -0.86 16.39 2.93
CA SER A 211 -1.84 17.08 2.09
C SER A 211 -1.25 17.26 0.70
N VAL A 212 -2.07 17.04 -0.33
CA VAL A 212 -1.71 17.26 -1.74
C VAL A 212 -2.73 18.22 -2.32
N SER A 213 -2.25 19.41 -2.67
CA SER A 213 -3.07 20.47 -3.25
C SER A 213 -2.80 20.63 -4.74
N PHE A 214 -3.87 20.87 -5.50
CA PHE A 214 -3.87 21.08 -6.94
C PHE A 214 -4.55 22.42 -7.21
N ASP A 215 -3.92 23.21 -8.08
CA ASP A 215 -4.37 24.55 -8.47
C ASP A 215 -4.14 24.63 -9.97
N ASP A 216 -5.20 24.40 -10.71
CA ASP A 216 -5.20 24.24 -12.16
C ASP A 216 -4.17 23.20 -12.67
N ALA A 217 -4.04 22.08 -11.94
CA ALA A 217 -3.06 21.05 -12.27
C ALA A 217 -3.54 20.19 -13.44
N VAL A 218 -2.71 20.06 -14.47
CA VAL A 218 -2.98 19.17 -15.61
C VAL A 218 -3.07 17.73 -15.13
N ALA A 219 -4.15 17.07 -15.53
CA ALA A 219 -4.45 15.71 -15.12
C ALA A 219 -4.86 14.87 -16.32
N GLU A 220 -4.57 13.57 -16.25
CA GLU A 220 -4.96 12.61 -17.28
C GLU A 220 -6.02 11.66 -16.71
N PRO A 221 -7.24 11.58 -17.29
CA PRO A 221 -8.25 10.64 -16.81
C PRO A 221 -7.84 9.19 -17.09
N LEU A 222 -7.98 8.31 -16.10
CA LEU A 222 -7.92 6.88 -16.36
C LEU A 222 -9.17 6.43 -17.14
N GLU A 223 -9.00 5.42 -18.00
CA GLU A 223 -10.02 4.94 -18.94
C GLU A 223 -11.34 4.55 -18.23
N ALA A 224 -11.24 3.77 -17.14
CA ALA A 224 -12.41 3.33 -16.39
C ALA A 224 -12.86 4.39 -15.36
N PRO A 225 -14.14 4.82 -15.38
CA PRO A 225 -14.61 5.89 -14.51
C PRO A 225 -14.89 5.45 -13.06
N PHE A 226 -15.04 4.16 -12.75
CA PHE A 226 -15.52 3.74 -11.43
C PHE A 226 -14.42 3.63 -10.38
N LEU A 227 -14.61 4.28 -9.22
CA LEU A 227 -13.62 4.20 -8.14
C LEU A 227 -13.59 2.86 -7.39
N PHE A 228 -14.75 2.22 -7.27
CA PHE A 228 -14.97 1.16 -6.30
C PHE A 228 -14.00 -0.04 -6.44
N PRO A 229 -13.73 -0.58 -7.64
CA PRO A 229 -12.78 -1.69 -7.77
C PRO A 229 -11.37 -1.33 -7.29
N GLY A 230 -10.89 -0.11 -7.58
CA GLY A 230 -9.59 0.37 -7.11
C GLY A 230 -9.56 0.55 -5.59
N LEU A 231 -10.64 1.09 -5.02
CA LEU A 231 -10.77 1.24 -3.57
C LEU A 231 -10.83 -0.11 -2.84
N GLN A 232 -11.44 -1.14 -3.43
CA GLN A 232 -11.47 -2.48 -2.86
C GLN A 232 -10.07 -3.11 -2.79
N LEU A 233 -9.27 -2.98 -3.87
CA LEU A 233 -7.89 -3.47 -3.89
C LEU A 233 -7.04 -2.72 -2.85
N ALA A 234 -7.14 -1.40 -2.80
CA ALA A 234 -6.45 -0.59 -1.80
C ALA A 234 -6.85 -0.97 -0.36
N THR A 235 -8.14 -1.21 -0.12
CA THR A 235 -8.64 -1.65 1.20
C THR A 235 -8.09 -3.03 1.56
N ALA A 236 -8.11 -3.98 0.63
CA ALA A 236 -7.56 -5.31 0.85
C ALA A 236 -6.06 -5.28 1.16
N ALA A 237 -5.31 -4.40 0.49
CA ALA A 237 -3.88 -4.21 0.74
C ALA A 237 -3.60 -3.65 2.15
N VAL A 238 -4.38 -2.66 2.61
CA VAL A 238 -4.29 -2.15 4.00
C VAL A 238 -4.59 -3.26 5.00
N CYS A 239 -5.65 -4.04 4.77
CA CYS A 239 -6.01 -5.15 5.64
C CYS A 239 -4.88 -6.20 5.72
N ALA A 240 -4.23 -6.53 4.60
CA ALA A 240 -3.12 -7.46 4.56
C ALA A 240 -1.93 -7.00 5.43
N GLU A 241 -1.55 -5.73 5.31
CA GLU A 241 -0.50 -5.13 6.15
C GLU A 241 -0.90 -5.16 7.63
N MET A 242 -2.15 -4.81 7.95
CA MET A 242 -2.66 -4.83 9.33
C MET A 242 -2.68 -6.23 9.94
N ILE A 243 -2.97 -7.27 9.16
CA ILE A 243 -2.93 -8.66 9.62
C ILE A 243 -1.51 -9.02 10.07
N GLY A 244 -0.49 -8.72 9.26
CA GLY A 244 0.89 -9.00 9.62
C GLY A 244 1.36 -8.24 10.86
N ALA A 245 0.96 -6.97 11.00
CA ALA A 245 1.20 -6.20 12.22
C ALA A 245 0.52 -6.83 13.46
N ALA A 246 -0.74 -7.24 13.33
CA ALA A 246 -1.49 -7.89 14.41
C ALA A 246 -0.87 -9.23 14.82
N GLU A 247 -0.41 -10.04 13.86
CA GLU A 247 0.33 -11.28 14.12
C GLU A 247 1.62 -11.00 14.89
N LYS A 248 2.38 -9.96 14.52
CA LYS A 248 3.60 -9.58 15.26
C LYS A 248 3.29 -9.18 16.69
N ILE A 249 2.24 -8.37 16.88
CA ILE A 249 1.78 -7.92 18.20
C ILE A 249 1.41 -9.13 19.05
N LEU A 250 0.67 -10.10 18.48
CA LEU A 250 0.31 -11.32 19.17
C LEU A 250 1.53 -12.14 19.57
N ASP A 251 2.46 -12.39 18.64
CA ASP A 251 3.69 -13.14 18.91
C ASP A 251 4.52 -12.51 20.03
N MET A 252 4.71 -11.19 19.97
CA MET A 252 5.43 -10.43 21.00
C MET A 252 4.72 -10.48 22.34
N THR A 253 3.38 -10.38 22.34
CA THR A 253 2.57 -10.41 23.56
C THR A 253 2.62 -11.79 24.21
N VAL A 254 2.50 -12.87 23.43
CA VAL A 254 2.61 -14.24 23.92
C VAL A 254 3.99 -14.48 24.52
N GLU A 255 5.06 -14.06 23.83
CA GLU A 255 6.42 -14.25 24.32
C GLU A 255 6.67 -13.45 25.61
N TYR A 256 6.24 -12.19 25.65
CA TYR A 256 6.36 -11.36 26.84
C TYR A 256 5.57 -11.95 28.02
N SER A 257 4.37 -12.45 27.78
CA SER A 257 3.51 -13.02 28.83
C SER A 257 4.07 -14.30 29.46
N LYS A 258 4.88 -15.07 28.72
CA LYS A 258 5.58 -16.25 29.24
C LYS A 258 6.74 -15.88 30.18
N GLN A 259 7.38 -14.73 29.96
CA GLN A 259 8.61 -14.36 30.66
C GLN A 259 8.37 -13.34 31.79
N ARG A 260 7.40 -12.44 31.64
CA ARG A 260 7.15 -11.37 32.60
C ARG A 260 6.50 -11.92 33.87
N GLU A 261 7.12 -11.69 35.02
CA GLU A 261 6.56 -12.11 36.32
C GLU A 261 5.88 -10.97 37.08
N GLN A 262 4.71 -11.25 37.65
CA GLN A 262 4.02 -10.43 38.66
C GLN A 262 3.31 -11.34 39.66
N PHE A 263 3.20 -10.89 40.91
CA PHE A 263 2.61 -11.70 41.99
C PHE A 263 3.26 -13.10 42.14
N GLY A 264 4.58 -13.19 41.88
CA GLY A 264 5.37 -14.41 42.05
C GLY A 264 5.21 -15.48 40.97
N ARG A 265 4.62 -15.17 39.80
CA ARG A 265 4.52 -16.10 38.66
C ARG A 265 4.44 -15.36 37.31
N PRO A 266 4.67 -16.05 36.17
CA PRO A 266 4.46 -15.47 34.85
C PRO A 266 3.04 -14.93 34.64
N ILE A 267 2.90 -13.77 34.00
CA ILE A 267 1.60 -13.13 33.78
C ILE A 267 0.68 -13.94 32.86
N GLY A 268 1.23 -14.74 31.94
CA GLY A 268 0.45 -15.66 31.09
C GLY A 268 -0.19 -16.83 31.84
N SER A 269 -0.03 -16.94 33.16
CA SER A 269 -0.70 -17.95 34.00
C SER A 269 -2.04 -17.49 34.61
N PHE A 270 -2.40 -16.21 34.45
CA PHE A 270 -3.70 -15.69 34.90
C PHE A 270 -4.74 -15.88 33.79
N GLN A 271 -5.90 -16.47 34.08
CA GLN A 271 -6.95 -16.76 33.08
C GLN A 271 -7.42 -15.54 32.25
N ALA A 272 -7.29 -14.34 32.79
CA ALA A 272 -7.69 -13.11 32.10
C ALA A 272 -6.70 -12.65 31.02
N ILE A 273 -5.48 -13.22 31.01
CA ILE A 273 -4.39 -12.95 30.07
C ILE A 273 -4.25 -14.15 29.12
#